data_AF-A0A6J4PR12-F1
#
_entry.id   AF-A0A6J4PR12-F1
#
_cell.length_a   1.000
_cell.length_b   1.000
_cell.length_c   1.000
_cell.angle_alpha   90.00
_cell.angle_beta   90.00
_cell.angle_gamma   90.00
#
_symmetry.space_group_name_H-M   'P 1'
#
loop_
_entity.id
_entity.type
_entity.pdbx_description
1 polymer ?
#
loop_
_entity_poly.entity_id
_entity_poly.type
_entity_poly.pdbx_seq_one_letter_code
_entity_poly.pdbx_strand_id
1 'polypeptide(L)' 'MLHEEFADRVAERLEAAAGELEGEDGPAGNYPTAIRARMLRLAADVALQEAATVTEEESPPPMARA' A
#
# COMPACT_ATOMS: atom_id res chain seq x y z
N MET A 1 -13.02 -12.47 0.63
CA MET A 1 -11.91 -11.57 1.00
C MET A 1 -12.12 -10.34 0.16
N LEU A 2 -12.39 -9.21 0.81
CA LEU A 2 -12.65 -7.95 0.12
C LEU A 2 -11.36 -7.42 -0.50
N HIS A 3 -11.45 -6.64 -1.58
CA HIS A 3 -10.29 -6.04 -2.24
C HIS A 3 -9.49 -5.16 -1.27
N GLU A 4 -10.20 -4.44 -0.40
CA GLU A 4 -9.63 -3.62 0.67
C GLU A 4 -8.82 -4.46 1.67
N GLU A 5 -9.35 -5.58 2.17
CA GLU A 5 -8.64 -6.48 3.10
C GLU A 5 -7.37 -7.10 2.47
N PHE A 6 -7.39 -7.32 1.14
CA PHE A 6 -6.20 -7.78 0.44
C PHE A 6 -5.16 -6.66 0.34
N ALA A 7 -5.58 -5.46 -0.06
CA ALA A 7 -4.70 -4.31 -0.20
C ALA A 7 -4.10 -3.86 1.14
N ASP A 8 -4.85 -3.89 2.23
CA ASP A 8 -4.35 -3.60 3.58
C ASP A 8 -3.20 -4.53 3.95
N ARG A 9 -3.35 -5.85 3.76
CA ARG A 9 -2.27 -6.81 4.06
C ARG A 9 -1.05 -6.65 3.15
N VAL A 10 -1.25 -6.21 1.91
CA VAL A 10 -0.14 -5.88 1.01
C VAL A 10 0.57 -4.62 1.49
N ALA A 11 -0.17 -3.57 1.83
CA ALA A 11 0.35 -2.32 2.35
C ALA A 11 1.15 -2.53 3.65
N GLU A 12 0.61 -3.30 4.60
CA GLU A 12 1.31 -3.66 5.84
C GLU A 12 2.66 -4.36 5.58
N ARG A 13 2.70 -5.30 4.63
CA ARG A 13 3.94 -6.01 4.28
C ARG A 13 4.97 -5.10 3.62
N LEU A 14 4.52 -4.19 2.76
CA LEU A 14 5.39 -3.22 2.10
C LEU A 14 5.95 -2.20 3.08
N GLU A 15 5.13 -1.71 4.02
CA GLU A 15 5.58 -0.82 5.09
C GLU A 15 6.57 -1.52 6.03
N ALA A 16 6.31 -2.77 6.41
CA ALA A 16 7.24 -3.57 7.21
C ALA A 16 8.60 -3.72 6.51
N ALA A 17 8.61 -4.07 5.21
CA ALA A 17 9.82 -4.16 4.42
C ALA A 17 10.55 -2.80 4.27
N ALA A 18 9.82 -1.70 4.19
CA ALA A 18 10.41 -0.35 4.19
C ALA A 18 11.10 -0.04 5.52
N GLY A 19 10.48 -0.40 6.64
CA GLY A 19 11.05 -0.23 7.98
C GLY A 19 12.29 -1.09 8.23
N GLU A 20 12.29 -2.34 7.73
CA GLU A 20 13.47 -3.23 7.79
C GLU A 20 14.66 -2.61 7.05
N LEU A 21 14.44 -2.10 5.83
CA LEU A 21 15.47 -1.43 5.04
C LEU A 21 16.08 -0.23 5.79
N GLU A 22 15.25 0.61 6.40
CA GLU A 22 15.72 1.76 7.19
C GLU A 22 16.45 1.34 8.47
N GLY A 23 16.08 0.21 9.06
CA GLY A 23 16.71 -0.36 10.25
C GLY A 23 18.10 -0.97 10.00
N GLU A 24 18.34 -1.50 8.79
CA GLU A 24 19.61 -2.15 8.43
C GLU A 24 20.78 -1.17 8.18
N ASP A 25 20.50 0.08 7.78
CA ASP A 25 21.56 1.05 7.43
C ASP A 25 22.15 1.84 8.60
N GLY A 26 21.58 1.72 9.79
CA GLY A 26 22.01 2.50 10.95
C GLY A 26 21.92 4.02 10.75
N PRO A 27 22.44 4.82 11.69
CA PRO A 27 22.22 6.27 11.74
C PRO A 27 22.94 7.07 10.64
N ALA A 28 23.77 6.42 9.81
CA ALA A 28 24.53 7.08 8.75
C ALA A 28 23.75 7.28 7.44
N GLY A 29 22.56 6.66 7.31
CA GLY A 29 21.59 6.94 6.26
C GLY A 29 22.11 6.74 4.83
N ASN A 30 21.91 5.54 4.28
CA ASN A 30 22.26 5.26 2.88
C ASN A 30 21.15 5.78 1.94
N TYR A 31 21.49 6.75 1.09
CA TYR A 31 20.54 7.40 0.18
C TYR A 31 19.77 6.42 -0.75
N PRO A 32 20.40 5.40 -1.36
CA PRO A 32 19.70 4.35 -2.10
C PRO A 32 18.65 3.58 -1.30
N THR A 33 18.89 3.31 -0.02
CA THR A 33 17.95 2.58 0.84
C THR A 33 16.75 3.45 1.20
N ALA A 34 16.98 4.71 1.54
CA ALA A 34 15.90 5.67 1.76
C ALA A 34 14.99 5.78 0.52
N ILE A 35 15.57 5.76 -0.69
CA ILE A 35 14.79 5.72 -1.94
C ILE A 35 13.98 4.42 -2.04
N ARG A 36 14.58 3.26 -1.74
CA ARG A 36 13.88 1.97 -1.79
C ARG A 36 12.74 1.87 -0.79
N ALA A 37 12.96 2.29 0.46
CA ALA A 37 11.93 2.38 1.48
C ALA A 37 10.78 3.28 1.01
N ARG A 38 11.09 4.47 0.45
CA ARG A 38 10.08 5.37 -0.14
C ARG A 38 9.31 4.74 -1.30
N MET A 39 9.96 3.95 -2.16
CA MET A 39 9.29 3.25 -3.26
C MET A 39 8.32 2.17 -2.75
N LEU A 40 8.67 1.45 -1.67
CA LEU A 40 7.78 0.47 -1.06
C LEU A 40 6.53 1.13 -0.47
N ARG A 41 6.68 2.27 0.20
CA ARG A 41 5.54 3.06 0.71
C ARG A 41 4.64 3.56 -0.42
N LEU A 42 5.22 4.04 -1.51
CA LEU A 42 4.45 4.43 -2.70
C LEU A 42 3.65 3.24 -3.26
N ALA A 43 4.26 2.05 -3.31
CA ALA A 43 3.56 0.84 -3.78
C ALA A 43 2.41 0.42 -2.84
N ALA A 44 2.56 0.64 -1.52
CA ALA A 44 1.49 0.42 -0.55
C ALA A 44 0.29 1.36 -0.81
N ASP A 45 0.55 2.65 -1.00
CA ASP A 45 -0.49 3.64 -1.31
C ASP A 45 -1.23 3.30 -2.62
N VAL A 46 -0.49 2.87 -3.65
CA VAL A 46 -1.10 2.44 -4.92
C VAL A 46 -2.01 1.24 -4.72
N ALA A 47 -1.58 0.23 -3.95
CA ALA A 47 -2.41 -0.95 -3.69
C ALA A 47 -3.75 -0.59 -3.03
N LEU A 48 -3.73 0.35 -2.08
CA LEU A 48 -4.94 0.84 -1.40
C LEU A 48 -5.85 1.63 -2.35
N GLN A 49 -5.28 2.50 -3.19
CA GLN A 49 -6.05 3.27 -4.18
C GLN A 49 -6.72 2.39 -5.23
N GLU A 50 -6.01 1.37 -5.72
CA GLU A 50 -6.58 0.40 -6.67
C GLU A 50 -7.72 -0.40 -6.03
N ALA A 51 -7.56 -0.86 -4.78
CA ALA A 51 -8.64 -1.57 -4.07
C ALA A 51 -9.87 -0.69 -3.84
N ALA A 52 -9.69 0.59 -3.49
CA ALA A 52 -10.79 1.54 -3.38
C ALA A 52 -11.49 1.71 -4.73
N THR A 53 -10.72 1.88 -5.82
CA THR A 53 -11.24 2.04 -7.18
C THR A 53 -12.07 0.84 -7.60
N VAL A 54 -11.55 -0.39 -7.41
CA VAL A 54 -12.28 -1.62 -7.75
C VAL A 54 -13.55 -1.77 -6.90
N THR A 55 -13.50 -1.39 -5.62
CA THR A 55 -14.67 -1.45 -4.73
C THR A 55 -15.77 -0.47 -5.17
N GLU A 56 -15.38 0.72 -5.66
CA GLU A 56 -16.32 1.66 -6.28
C GLU A 56 -16.90 1.13 -7.60
N GLU A 57 -16.09 0.51 -8.45
CA GLU A 57 -16.52 -0.07 -9.73
C GLU A 57 -17.49 -1.25 -9.55
N GLU A 58 -17.31 -2.05 -8.51
CA GLU A 58 -18.18 -3.19 -8.18
C GLU A 58 -19.46 -2.78 -7.45
N SER A 59 -19.53 -1.54 -6.95
CA SER A 59 -20.70 -1.05 -6.23
C SER A 59 -21.88 -0.85 -7.19
N PRO A 60 -23.08 -1.38 -6.88
CA PRO A 60 -24.23 -1.23 -7.76
C PRO A 60 -24.59 0.26 -7.95
N PRO A 61 -25.01 0.66 -9.15
CA PRO A 61 -25.34 2.06 -9.43
C PRO A 61 -26.47 2.53 -8.50
N PRO A 62 -26.46 3.82 -8.10
CA PRO A 62 -27.35 4.36 -7.08
C PRO A 62 -28.85 4.21 -7.39
N MET A 63 -29.22 3.94 -8.65
CA MET A 63 -30.61 3.73 -9.07
C MET A 63 -31.17 2.33 -8.76
N ALA A 64 -30.37 1.39 -8.23
CA ALA A 64 -30.83 0.04 -7.88
C ALA A 64 -31.19 -0.14 -6.38
N ARG A 65 -31.21 0.94 -5.60
CA ARG A 65 -31.61 0.94 -4.17
C ARG A 65 -33.04 1.47 -4.03
N ALA A 66 -34.03 0.69 -4.48
CA ALA A 66 -35.46 0.95 -4.25
C ALA A 66 -36.00 0.04 -3.16
#